data_AF-A0A953U6E5-F1
#
_entry.id   AF-A0A953U6E5-F1
#
_cell.length_a   1.000
_cell.length_b   1.000
_cell.length_c   1.000
_cell.angle_alpha   90.00
_cell.angle_beta   90.00
_cell.angle_gamma   90.00
#
_symmetry.space_group_name_H-M   'P 1'
#
loop_
_entity.id
_entity.type
_entity.pdbx_description
1 polymer ?
#
loop_
_entity_poly.entity_id
_entity_poly.type
_entity_poly.pdbx_seq_one_letter_code
_entity_poly.pdbx_strand_id
1 'polypeptide(L)' 'HDAPGLEDLWQLHYAADAGKEHNSAENLIANTDAKSDGHFIQVTVEPDGKWRVKNSRNGYEKRYGK' A
#
# COMPACT_ATOMS: atom_id res chain seq x y z
N HIS A 1 -5.84 8.11 -10.20
CA HIS A 1 -5.02 6.93 -9.84
C HIS A 1 -5.72 5.68 -10.39
N ASP A 2 -6.27 5.80 -11.59
CA ASP A 2 -7.33 4.93 -12.07
C ASP A 2 -6.88 4.34 -13.37
N ALA A 3 -6.75 3.02 -13.39
CA ALA A 3 -6.39 2.24 -14.55
C ALA A 3 -7.31 1.03 -14.62
N PRO A 4 -7.85 0.68 -15.79
CA PRO A 4 -8.65 -0.53 -15.95
C PRO A 4 -7.90 -1.77 -15.40
N GLY A 5 -8.56 -2.51 -14.50
CA GLY A 5 -7.99 -3.72 -13.88
C GLY A 5 -7.05 -3.49 -12.70
N LEU A 6 -6.86 -2.25 -12.25
CA LEU A 6 -6.14 -1.96 -11.00
C LEU A 6 -6.99 -2.36 -9.79
N GLU A 7 -6.50 -3.32 -9.01
CA GLU A 7 -7.18 -3.76 -7.78
C GLU A 7 -6.88 -2.85 -6.59
N ASP A 8 -5.59 -2.59 -6.32
CA ASP A 8 -5.14 -1.67 -5.27
C ASP A 8 -3.89 -0.91 -5.69
N LEU A 9 -3.79 0.34 -5.24
CA LEU A 9 -2.56 1.12 -5.27
C LEU A 9 -1.99 1.18 -3.84
N TRP A 10 -0.78 0.65 -3.64
CA TRP A 10 -0.06 0.78 -2.38
C TRP A 10 0.91 1.95 -2.47
N GLN A 11 0.87 2.84 -1.48
CA GLN A 11 1.73 4.02 -1.44
C GLN A 11 2.74 3.92 -0.33
N LEU A 12 4.02 4.13 -0.68
CA LEU A 12 5.06 4.28 0.33
C LEU A 12 4.85 5.57 1.12
N HIS A 13 4.48 6.67 0.46
CA HIS A 13 4.25 7.98 1.09
C HIS A 13 2.91 8.58 0.69
N TYR A 14 2.27 9.24 1.66
CA TYR A 14 1.15 10.14 1.42
C TYR A 14 1.62 11.37 0.63
N ALA A 15 0.89 11.73 -0.42
CA ALA A 15 1.11 12.93 -1.20
C ALA A 15 0.30 14.09 -0.59
N ALA A 16 0.94 14.90 0.25
CA ALA A 16 0.27 15.98 1.00
C ALA A 16 -0.41 17.01 0.10
N ASP A 17 0.29 17.45 -0.94
CA ASP A 17 -0.19 18.50 -1.86
C ASP A 17 -1.23 17.98 -2.85
N ALA A 18 -1.41 16.65 -2.94
CA ALA A 18 -2.36 16.04 -3.87
C ALA A 18 -3.79 16.01 -3.30
N GLY A 19 -4.03 16.29 -2.02
CA GLY A 19 -5.36 16.11 -1.41
C GLY A 19 -5.67 14.64 -1.07
N LYS A 20 -6.61 14.43 -0.13
CA LYS A 20 -6.90 13.10 0.43
C LYS A 20 -7.49 12.15 -0.61
N GLU A 21 -8.34 12.69 -1.46
CA GLU A 21 -9.05 12.04 -2.55
C GLU A 21 -8.14 11.50 -3.64
N HIS A 22 -6.89 11.98 -3.72
CA HIS A 22 -5.92 11.53 -4.71
C HIS A 22 -4.90 10.53 -4.15
N ASN A 23 -5.03 10.15 -2.88
CA ASN A 23 -4.26 9.11 -2.23
C ASN A 23 -5.10 7.81 -2.09
N SER A 24 -4.42 6.69 -1.91
CA SER A 24 -4.98 5.39 -1.59
C SER A 24 -5.70 5.41 -0.24
N ALA A 25 -6.48 4.36 0.02
CA ALA A 25 -7.04 4.14 1.35
C ALA A 25 -5.94 4.11 2.42
N GLU A 26 -6.23 4.64 3.60
CA GLU A 26 -5.23 4.84 4.68
C GLU A 26 -4.44 3.57 5.01
N ASN A 27 -5.08 2.41 4.99
CA ASN A 27 -4.43 1.14 5.30
C ASN A 27 -3.31 0.77 4.30
N LEU A 28 -3.39 1.30 3.08
CA LEU A 28 -2.48 1.04 1.97
C LEU A 28 -1.35 2.08 1.88
N ILE A 29 -1.24 2.98 2.86
CA ILE A 29 -0.18 4.00 2.94
C ILE A 29 0.74 3.71 4.12
N ALA A 30 2.03 3.51 3.83
CA ALA A 30 3.03 3.19 4.85
C ALA A 30 3.46 4.42 5.65
N ASN A 31 3.75 5.54 4.99
CA ASN A 31 4.20 6.76 5.65
C ASN A 31 3.17 7.87 5.44
N THR A 32 2.35 8.13 6.45
CA THR A 32 1.23 9.09 6.39
C THR A 32 1.56 10.47 6.94
N ASP A 33 2.61 10.60 7.73
CA ASP A 33 3.07 11.87 8.27
C ASP A 33 4.30 12.41 7.52
N ALA A 34 4.61 13.68 7.77
CA ALA A 34 5.76 14.36 7.16
C ALA A 34 7.11 13.94 7.75
N LYS A 35 7.14 13.27 8.91
CA LYS A 35 8.37 12.81 9.55
C LYS A 35 8.84 11.47 9.00
N SER A 36 7.93 10.73 8.37
CA SER A 36 8.14 9.45 7.69
C SER A 36 9.05 8.52 8.50
N ASP A 37 8.45 7.81 9.46
CA ASP A 37 9.10 6.91 10.42
C ASP A 37 9.84 5.70 9.80
N GLY A 38 10.08 5.70 8.49
CA GLY A 38 10.81 4.64 7.78
C GLY A 38 9.99 3.38 7.57
N HIS A 39 8.67 3.48 7.55
CA HIS A 39 7.80 2.35 7.26
C HIS A 39 7.95 1.89 5.80
N PHE A 40 7.70 0.60 5.58
CA PHE A 40 7.91 -0.08 4.32
C PHE A 40 6.67 -0.89 3.94
N ILE A 41 6.61 -1.21 2.65
CA ILE A 41 5.67 -2.16 2.09
C ILE A 41 6.45 -3.41 1.71
N GLN A 42 6.05 -4.55 2.25
CA GLN A 42 6.68 -5.83 1.98
C GLN A 42 5.76 -6.69 1.12
N VAL A 43 6.30 -7.24 0.04
CA VAL A 43 5.63 -8.26 -0.76
C VAL A 43 6.24 -9.62 -0.43
N THR A 44 5.40 -10.63 -0.24
CA THR A 44 5.85 -12.03 -0.09
C THR A 44 5.06 -12.91 -1.04
N VAL A 45 5.78 -13.69 -1.84
CA VAL A 45 5.22 -14.61 -2.83
C VAL A 45 5.34 -16.04 -2.30
N GLU A 46 4.27 -16.80 -2.39
CA GLU A 46 4.19 -18.21 -2.03
C GLU A 46 4.50 -19.10 -3.25
N PRO A 47 4.95 -20.35 -3.06
CA PRO A 47 5.31 -21.24 -4.18
C PRO A 47 4.17 -21.52 -5.17
N ASP A 48 2.91 -21.37 -4.75
CA ASP A 48 1.73 -21.54 -5.58
C ASP A 48 1.37 -20.28 -6.39
N GLY A 49 2.21 -19.23 -6.34
CA GLY A 49 2.02 -17.99 -7.07
C GLY A 49 1.05 -17.02 -6.41
N LYS A 50 0.47 -17.33 -5.26
CA LYS A 50 -0.23 -16.33 -4.44
C LYS A 50 0.78 -15.40 -3.79
N TRP A 51 0.38 -14.18 -3.51
CA TRP A 51 1.23 -13.24 -2.80
C TRP A 51 0.44 -12.45 -1.77
N ARG A 52 1.17 -11.85 -0.84
CA ARG A 52 0.61 -10.92 0.13
C ARG A 52 1.45 -9.65 0.17
N VAL A 53 0.77 -8.54 0.42
CA VAL A 53 1.39 -7.24 0.60
C VAL A 53 1.08 -6.78 2.02
N LYS A 54 2.12 -6.43 2.78
CA LYS A 54 2.04 -6.01 4.18
C LYS A 54 2.57 -4.59 4.35
N ASN A 55 1.82 -3.76 5.06
CA ASN A 55 2.25 -2.42 5.50
C ASN A 55 2.88 -2.52 6.89
N SER A 56 4.14 -2.08 7.05
CA SER A 56 4.82 -2.19 8.35
C SER A 56 4.33 -1.17 9.39
N ARG A 57 3.66 -0.09 8.99
CA ARG A 57 3.09 0.92 9.91
C ARG A 57 1.98 0.36 10.77
N ASN A 58 1.01 -0.29 10.14
CA ASN A 58 -0.25 -0.70 10.76
C ASN A 58 -0.44 -2.21 10.79
N GLY A 59 0.49 -2.99 10.21
CA GLY A 59 0.39 -4.43 10.11
C GLY A 59 -0.68 -4.94 9.15
N TYR A 60 -1.38 -4.06 8.43
CA TYR A 60 -2.39 -4.44 7.45
C TYR A 60 -1.75 -5.29 6.36
N GLU A 61 -2.40 -6.41 6.05
CA GLU A 61 -1.96 -7.35 5.04
C GLU A 61 -3.14 -7.70 4.13
N LYS A 62 -2.92 -7.66 2.81
CA LYS A 62 -3.86 -8.17 1.82
C LYS A 62 -3.21 -9.27 1.00
N ARG A 63 -3.94 -10.37 0.80
CA ARG A 63 -3.54 -11.50 -0.04
C ARG A 63 -4.16 -11.34 -1.42
N TYR A 64 -3.41 -11.77 -2.42
CA TYR A 64 -3.75 -11.73 -3.82
C TYR A 64 -3.36 -13.05 -4.47
N GLY A 65 -4.03 -13.34 -5.56
CA GLY A 65 -3.94 -14.58 -6.30
C GLY A 65 -5.21 -14.73 -7.11
N LYS A 66 -5.14 -15.40 -8.26
CA LYS A 66 -6.35 -15.82 -8.97
C LYS A 66 -7.04 -16.96 -8.24
#